data_AF-A0A9C7PHT1-F1
#
_entry.id   AF-A0A9C7PHT1-F1
#
_cell.length_a   1.000
_cell.length_b   1.000
_cell.length_c   1.000
_cell.angle_alpha   90.00
_cell.angle_beta   90.00
_cell.angle_gamma   90.00
#
_symmetry.space_group_name_H-M   'P 1'
#
loop_
_entity.id
_entity.type
_entity.pdbx_description
1 polymer ?
#
loop_
_entity_poly.entity_id
_entity_poly.type
_entity_poly.pdbx_seq_one_letter_code
_entity_poly.pdbx_strand_id
1 'polypeptide(L)' 'MCNFDTDDRGCGLSVKIGKDIIKVANVDIDAHIDSHAKDGFCNVVRIVKVKGKVKNKKLYANSFSVL' A
#
# COMPACT_ATOMS: atom_id res chain seq x y z
N MET A 1 11.73 1.07 -6.51
CA MET A 1 12.04 0.05 -5.47
C MET A 1 11.05 0.27 -4.33
N CYS A 2 10.47 -0.78 -3.76
CA CYS A 2 9.46 -0.62 -2.70
C CYS A 2 10.10 -0.36 -1.33
N ASN A 3 9.52 0.51 -0.51
CA ASN A 3 9.99 0.80 0.85
C ASN A 3 9.94 -0.40 1.81
N PHE A 4 9.25 -1.48 1.44
CA PHE A 4 9.21 -2.72 2.20
C PHE A 4 10.19 -3.78 1.72
N ASP A 5 11.14 -3.41 0.87
CA ASP A 5 12.22 -4.29 0.39
C ASP A 5 11.69 -5.58 -0.25
N THR A 6 10.65 -5.43 -1.08
CA THR A 6 10.06 -6.53 -1.84
C THR A 6 10.65 -6.57 -3.25
N ASP A 7 10.68 -7.76 -3.85
CA ASP A 7 11.09 -7.96 -5.26
C ASP A 7 10.08 -7.39 -6.28
N ASP A 8 9.02 -6.71 -5.81
CA ASP A 8 7.99 -6.17 -6.68
C ASP A 8 8.50 -4.94 -7.44
N ARG A 9 8.35 -4.97 -8.76
CA ARG A 9 8.79 -3.90 -9.66
C ARG A 9 7.68 -2.94 -10.07
N GLY A 10 6.44 -3.22 -9.69
CA GLY A 10 5.28 -2.37 -10.00
C GLY A 10 4.99 -1.30 -8.93
N CYS A 11 4.18 -0.32 -9.28
CA CYS A 11 3.69 0.73 -8.36
C CYS A 11 2.49 0.26 -7.51
N GLY A 12 2.47 -1.03 -7.14
CA GLY A 12 1.40 -1.60 -6.33
C GLY A 12 1.49 -1.19 -4.86
N LEU A 13 0.34 -0.92 -4.24
CA LEU A 13 0.27 -0.70 -2.80
C LEU A 13 0.44 -2.00 -2.02
N SER A 14 1.21 -1.92 -0.95
CA SER A 14 1.31 -2.97 0.07
C SER A 14 1.14 -2.35 1.45
N VAL A 15 0.69 -3.14 2.40
CA VAL A 15 0.65 -2.77 3.83
C VAL A 15 1.45 -3.79 4.61
N LYS A 16 2.19 -3.30 5.61
CA LYS A 16 2.87 -4.15 6.59
C LYS A 16 1.99 -4.24 7.84
N ILE A 17 1.51 -5.44 8.16
CA ILE A 17 0.70 -5.72 9.34
C ILE A 17 1.49 -6.70 10.22
N GLY A 18 2.02 -6.19 11.32
CA GLY A 18 2.98 -6.95 12.14
C GLY A 18 4.26 -7.26 11.34
N LYS A 19 4.50 -8.53 11.06
CA LYS A 19 5.66 -9.00 10.26
C LYS A 19 5.31 -9.23 8.79
N ASP A 20 4.02 -9.29 8.45
CA ASP A 20 3.57 -9.67 7.11
C ASP A 20 3.42 -8.45 6.20
N ILE A 21 3.92 -8.56 4.98
CA ILE A 21 3.69 -7.58 3.91
C ILE A 21 2.62 -8.15 2.97
N ILE A 22 1.51 -7.43 2.84
CA ILE A 22 0.34 -7.87 2.08
C ILE A 22 0.03 -6.86 0.99
N LYS A 23 -0.08 -7.33 -0.26
CA LYS A 23 -0.52 -6.48 -1.38
C LYS A 23 -1.97 -6.03 -1.19
N VAL A 24 -2.23 -4.77 -1.49
CA VAL A 24 -3.58 -4.17 -1.46
C VAL A 24 -4.13 -4.12 -2.88
N ALA A 25 -5.38 -4.54 -3.05
CA ALA A 25 -6.14 -4.45 -4.28
C ALA A 25 -7.32 -3.49 -4.10
N ASN A 26 -7.87 -3.02 -5.22
CA ASN A 26 -8.97 -2.04 -5.28
C ASN A 26 -8.65 -0.69 -4.61
N VAL A 27 -7.38 -0.30 -4.65
CA VAL A 27 -6.92 1.03 -4.22
C VAL A 27 -5.99 1.53 -5.30
N ASP A 28 -6.28 2.74 -5.78
CA ASP A 28 -5.36 3.48 -6.62
C ASP A 28 -4.44 4.32 -5.73
N ILE A 29 -3.14 4.21 -5.94
CA ILE A 29 -2.14 4.89 -5.13
C ILE A 29 -2.20 6.40 -5.31
N ASP A 30 -2.41 6.84 -6.56
CA ASP A 30 -2.45 8.26 -6.92
C ASP A 30 -3.79 8.91 -6.57
N ALA A 31 -4.80 8.12 -6.17
CA ALA A 31 -6.08 8.64 -5.65
C ALA A 31 -5.96 9.21 -4.23
N HIS A 32 -4.82 9.03 -3.55
CA HIS A 32 -4.61 9.48 -2.19
C HIS A 32 -3.53 10.56 -2.08
N ILE A 33 -2.34 10.29 -2.64
CA ILE A 33 -1.18 11.18 -2.67
C ILE A 33 -0.43 10.88 -3.97
N ASP A 34 0.18 11.88 -4.60
CA ASP A 34 1.11 11.67 -5.73
C ASP A 34 2.21 10.68 -5.32
N SER A 35 2.18 9.50 -5.92
CA SER A 35 3.10 8.41 -5.57
C SER A 35 4.57 8.76 -5.76
N HIS A 36 4.90 9.72 -6.64
CA HIS A 36 6.27 10.11 -7.01
C HIS A 36 6.73 11.42 -6.36
N ALA A 37 5.84 12.13 -5.66
CA ALA A 37 6.23 13.30 -4.87
C ALA A 37 7.31 12.94 -3.85
N LYS A 38 8.08 13.93 -3.37
CA LYS A 38 9.15 13.69 -2.37
C LYS A 38 8.66 12.96 -1.12
N ASP A 39 7.40 13.20 -0.75
CA ASP A 39 6.71 12.57 0.36
C ASP A 39 5.65 11.53 -0.11
N GLY A 40 5.67 11.18 -1.40
CA GLY A 40 4.82 10.18 -2.02
C GLY A 40 5.08 8.76 -1.52
N PHE A 41 4.14 7.86 -1.81
CA PHE A 41 4.19 6.48 -1.33
C PHE A 41 5.40 5.66 -1.80
N CYS A 42 5.94 5.97 -2.99
CA CYS A 42 7.15 5.30 -3.47
C CYS A 42 8.41 5.78 -2.73
N ASN A 43 8.33 6.90 -1.99
CA ASN A 43 9.46 7.52 -1.32
C ASN A 43 9.37 7.45 0.21
N VAL A 44 8.18 7.35 0.80
CA VAL A 44 7.96 7.37 2.25
C VAL A 44 6.95 6.31 2.70
N VAL A 45 7.22 5.65 3.84
CA VAL A 45 6.26 4.76 4.51
C VAL A 45 5.27 5.59 5.32
N ARG A 46 3.96 5.39 5.09
CA ARG A 46 2.89 6.09 5.80
C ARG A 46 1.99 5.11 6.57
N ILE A 47 1.44 5.59 7.68
CA ILE A 47 0.42 4.85 8.42
C ILE A 47 -0.93 5.13 7.75
N VAL A 48 -1.70 4.07 7.58
CA VAL A 48 -3.01 4.13 6.92
C VAL A 48 -4.05 3.39 7.75
N LYS A 49 -5.29 3.83 7.65
CA LYS A 49 -6.45 3.06 8.08
C LYS A 49 -7.05 2.36 6.87
N VAL A 50 -7.07 1.04 6.90
CA VAL A 50 -7.61 0.21 5.81
C VAL A 50 -8.68 -0.73 6.34
N LYS A 51 -9.79 -0.85 5.61
CA LYS A 51 -10.85 -1.84 5.88
C LYS A 51 -11.05 -2.67 4.63
N GLY A 52 -11.09 -4.00 4.77
CA GLY A 52 -11.19 -4.89 3.62
C GLY A 52 -11.26 -6.36 4.01
N LYS A 53 -11.17 -7.23 3.01
CA LYS A 53 -11.10 -8.69 3.18
C LYS A 53 -9.77 -9.22 2.68
N VAL A 54 -9.16 -10.11 3.45
CA VAL A 54 -7.95 -10.84 3.00
C VAL A 54 -8.39 -12.12 2.29
N LYS A 55 -7.94 -12.32 1.05
CA LYS A 55 -8.14 -13.54 0.27
C LYS A 55 -6.88 -13.81 -0.57
N ASN A 56 -6.41 -15.05 -0.59
CA ASN A 56 -5.23 -15.45 -1.37
C ASN A 56 -4.00 -14.54 -1.16
N LYS A 57 -3.69 -14.19 0.11
CA LYS A 57 -2.57 -13.30 0.48
C LYS A 57 -2.63 -11.88 -0.12
N LYS A 58 -3.82 -11.42 -0.53
CA LYS A 58 -4.10 -10.04 -0.91
C LYS A 58 -5.20 -9.46 -0.04
N LEU A 59 -5.06 -8.19 0.33
CA LEU A 59 -6.11 -7.41 0.99
C LEU A 59 -6.91 -6.69 -0.08
N TYR A 60 -8.20 -7.01 -0.21
CA TYR A 60 -9.14 -6.30 -1.08
C TYR A 60 -9.81 -5.20 -0.27
N ALA A 61 -9.42 -3.95 -0.51
CA ALA A 61 -9.88 -2.83 0.29
C ALA A 61 -11.31 -2.42 -0.08
N ASN A 62 -12.09 -2.08 0.95
CA ASN A 62 -13.35 -1.36 0.84
C ASN A 62 -13.16 0.14 1.16
N SER A 63 -12.20 0.46 2.02
CA SER A 63 -11.78 1.84 2.30
C SER A 63 -10.29 1.89 2.62
N PHE A 64 -9.65 2.98 2.22
CA PHE A 64 -8.24 3.25 2.46
C PHE A 64 -8.08 4.75 2.75
N SER A 65 -7.44 5.10 3.86
CA SER A 65 -7.24 6.48 4.27
C SER A 65 -5.86 6.65 4.89
N VAL A 66 -5.09 7.61 4.37
CA VAL A 66 -3.81 8.01 4.93
C VAL A 66 -4.06 8.82 6.20
N LEU A 67 -3.24 8.59 7.24
CA LEU A 67 -3.28 9.33 8.51
C LEU A 67 -2.25 10.46 8.55
#